data_AF-A0A533V6N8-F1
#
_entry.id   AF-A0A533V6N8-F1
#
_cell.length_a   1.000
_cell.length_b   1.000
_cell.length_c   1.000
_cell.angle_alpha   90.00
_cell.angle_beta   90.00
_cell.angle_gamma   90.00
#
_symmetry.space_group_name_H-M   'P 1'
#
loop_
_entity.id
_entity.type
_entity.pdbx_description
1 polymer ?
#
loop_
_entity_poly.entity_id
_entity_poly.type
_entity_poly.pdbx_seq_one_letter_code
_entity_poly.pdbx_strand_id
1 'polypeptide(L)'
;MLNKKYRLSFLPEKVIYMNNGIEYYYIEVEGIDGSRFIINAYGAEAEDLFEEVHRCVICGRSICGKNEENKKGLIRYQADENRSLFVEANCINLLKKLEIAYGKEFFIQ
;
A
#
# COMPACT_ATOMS: atom_id res chain seq x y z
N MET A 1 21.63 -1.54 1.30
CA MET A 1 20.44 -1.05 0.57
C MET A 1 19.82 -2.24 -0.14
N LEU A 2 18.63 -2.70 0.24
CA LEU A 2 17.94 -3.72 -0.54
C LEU A 2 17.62 -3.08 -1.88
N ASN A 3 18.29 -3.51 -2.96
CA ASN A 3 17.86 -3.22 -4.33
C ASN A 3 16.45 -3.82 -4.48
N LYS A 4 15.41 -3.04 -4.19
CA LYS A 4 14.03 -3.46 -4.45
C LYS A 4 13.84 -3.48 -5.96
N LYS A 5 13.98 -4.68 -6.52
CA LYS A 5 13.82 -4.97 -7.95
C LYS A 5 12.41 -4.66 -8.47
N TYR A 6 11.47 -4.31 -7.59
CA TYR A 6 10.04 -4.28 -7.83
C TYR A 6 9.37 -3.09 -7.12
N ARG A 7 8.38 -2.46 -7.77
CA ARG A 7 7.52 -1.39 -7.24
C ARG A 7 6.05 -1.73 -7.44
N LEU A 8 5.16 -1.31 -6.52
CA LEU A 8 3.72 -1.40 -6.74
C LEU A 8 3.31 -0.37 -7.80
N SER A 9 2.64 -0.82 -8.86
CA SER A 9 2.13 0.04 -9.96
C SER A 9 0.61 0.22 -9.92
N PHE A 10 -0.12 -0.72 -9.32
CA PHE A 10 -1.56 -0.61 -9.10
C PHE A 10 -1.94 -1.30 -7.78
N LEU A 11 -2.87 -0.67 -7.06
CA LEU A 11 -3.28 -1.10 -5.74
C LEU A 11 -4.75 -0.71 -5.50
N PRO A 12 -5.69 -1.68 -5.47
CA PRO A 12 -7.10 -1.41 -5.22
C PRO A 12 -7.36 -0.98 -3.77
N GLU A 13 -8.30 -0.05 -3.57
CA GLU A 13 -8.61 0.52 -2.24
C GLU A 13 -9.53 -0.36 -1.38
N LYS A 14 -9.95 -1.53 -1.89
CA LYS A 14 -10.82 -2.47 -1.18
C LYS A 14 -10.62 -3.91 -1.65
N VAL A 15 -10.88 -4.85 -0.75
CA VAL A 15 -11.06 -6.28 -1.07
C VAL A 15 -12.33 -6.46 -1.92
N ILE A 16 -12.22 -7.30 -2.95
CA ILE A 16 -13.31 -7.63 -3.88
C ILE A 16 -13.96 -8.92 -3.41
N TYR A 17 -15.30 -9.03 -3.50
CA TYR A 17 -16.01 -10.26 -3.21
C TYR A 17 -16.47 -10.91 -4.52
N MET A 18 -16.03 -12.14 -4.76
CA MET A 18 -16.43 -12.92 -5.92
C MET A 18 -17.88 -13.41 -5.78
N ASN A 19 -18.51 -13.83 -6.88
CA ASN A 19 -19.90 -14.30 -6.89
C ASN A 19 -20.17 -15.51 -5.97
N ASN A 20 -19.14 -16.27 -5.62
CA ASN A 20 -19.19 -17.39 -4.68
C ASN A 20 -18.93 -16.97 -3.22
N GLY A 21 -18.83 -15.66 -2.95
CA GLY A 21 -18.57 -15.10 -1.61
C GLY A 21 -17.10 -15.12 -1.19
N ILE A 22 -16.18 -15.62 -2.03
CA ILE A 22 -14.75 -15.65 -1.70
C ILE A 22 -14.15 -14.26 -1.87
N GLU A 23 -13.41 -13.82 -0.85
CA GLU A 23 -12.61 -12.60 -0.90
C GLU A 23 -11.49 -12.73 -1.94
N TYR A 24 -11.24 -11.65 -2.67
CA TYR A 24 -10.24 -11.58 -3.72
C TYR A 24 -9.54 -10.24 -3.65
N TYR A 25 -8.22 -10.26 -3.75
CA TYR A 25 -7.42 -9.06 -3.81
C TYR A 25 -6.24 -9.26 -4.75
N TYR A 26 -5.86 -8.21 -5.47
CA TYR A 26 -4.73 -8.24 -6.36
C TYR A 26 -3.98 -6.92 -6.38
N ILE A 27 -2.69 -6.99 -6.65
CA ILE A 27 -1.82 -5.84 -6.88
C ILE A 27 -1.05 -6.03 -8.19
N GLU A 28 -0.67 -4.92 -8.81
CA GLU A 28 0.30 -4.95 -9.90
C GLU A 28 1.65 -4.48 -9.40
N VAL A 29 2.69 -5.17 -9.85
CA VAL A 29 4.07 -4.93 -9.49
C VAL A 29 4.90 -4.77 -10.75
N GLU A 30 5.67 -3.70 -10.83
CA GLU A 30 6.56 -3.40 -11.94
C GLU A 30 8.02 -3.56 -11.52
N GLY A 31 8.78 -4.31 -12.32
CA GLY A 31 10.21 -4.48 -12.17
C GLY A 31 11.00 -3.27 -12.68
N ILE A 32 12.25 -3.13 -12.23
CA ILE A 32 13.17 -2.09 -12.73
C ILE A 32 13.48 -2.22 -14.23
N ASP A 33 13.28 -3.40 -14.79
CA ASP A 33 13.42 -3.72 -16.21
C ASP A 33 12.13 -3.47 -17.01
N GLY A 34 11.10 -2.90 -16.37
CA GLY A 34 9.79 -2.65 -16.97
C GLY A 34 8.89 -3.88 -17.06
N SER A 35 9.31 -5.04 -16.55
CA SER A 35 8.45 -6.22 -16.44
C SER A 35 7.27 -5.95 -15.49
N ARG A 36 6.10 -6.51 -15.76
CA ARG A 36 4.90 -6.32 -14.91
C ARG A 36 4.32 -7.67 -14.51
N PHE A 37 4.00 -7.78 -13.24
CA PHE A 37 3.44 -8.99 -12.63
C PHE A 37 2.19 -8.63 -11.84
N ILE A 38 1.26 -9.58 -11.78
CA ILE A 38 0.07 -9.47 -10.95
C ILE A 38 0.23 -10.48 -9.82
N ILE A 39 0.09 -10.02 -8.58
CA ILE A 39 -0.02 -10.89 -7.41
C ILE A 39 -1.49 -10.95 -7.05
N ASN A 40 -2.06 -12.15 -7.09
CA ASN A 40 -3.45 -12.43 -6.77
C ASN A 40 -3.52 -13.23 -5.48
N ALA A 41 -4.50 -12.93 -4.64
CA ALA A 41 -4.76 -13.65 -3.39
C ALA A 41 -6.27 -13.87 -3.20
N TYR A 42 -6.63 -14.94 -2.48
CA TYR A 42 -8.01 -15.39 -2.32
C TYR A 42 -8.30 -15.78 -0.87
N GLY A 43 -9.55 -15.59 -0.43
CA GLY A 43 -9.97 -15.85 0.96
C GLY A 43 -9.12 -15.04 1.94
N ALA A 44 -8.67 -15.69 3.02
CA ALA A 44 -7.86 -15.03 4.05
C ALA A 44 -6.57 -14.38 3.50
N GLU A 45 -5.94 -14.96 2.48
CA GLU A 45 -4.74 -14.38 1.87
C GLU A 45 -5.03 -13.03 1.20
N ALA A 46 -6.27 -12.81 0.74
CA ALA A 46 -6.68 -11.54 0.15
C ALA A 46 -6.71 -10.43 1.20
N GLU A 47 -7.18 -10.73 2.41
CA GLU A 47 -7.13 -9.80 3.55
C GLU A 47 -5.69 -9.54 3.99
N ASP A 48 -4.87 -10.60 4.14
CA ASP A 48 -3.46 -10.48 4.54
C ASP A 48 -2.67 -9.60 3.55
N LEU A 49 -2.87 -9.83 2.24
CA LEU A 49 -2.23 -9.03 1.20
C LEU A 49 -2.72 -7.57 1.24
N PHE A 50 -4.01 -7.36 1.41
CA PHE A 50 -4.60 -6.02 1.51
C PHE A 50 -4.03 -5.25 2.70
N GLU A 51 -3.97 -5.87 3.86
CA GLU A 51 -3.39 -5.29 5.08
C GLU A 51 -1.92 -4.90 4.90
N GLU A 52 -1.11 -5.80 4.33
CA GLU A 52 0.33 -5.58 4.16
C GLU A 52 0.61 -4.38 3.25
N VAL A 53 -0.10 -4.26 2.13
CA VAL A 53 0.17 -3.21 1.14
C VAL A 53 -0.44 -1.85 1.51
N HIS A 54 -1.33 -1.81 2.50
CA HIS A 54 -1.95 -0.59 3.03
C HIS A 54 -1.35 -0.12 4.36
N ARG A 55 -0.20 -0.65 4.77
CA ARG A 55 0.47 -0.20 6.00
C ARG A 55 0.91 1.25 5.89
N CYS A 56 0.80 1.96 7.02
CA CYS A 56 1.36 3.30 7.13
C CYS A 56 2.88 3.27 6.92
N VAL A 57 3.38 4.00 5.92
CA VAL A 57 4.82 4.06 5.60
C VAL A 57 5.68 4.63 6.75
N ILE A 58 5.07 5.36 7.69
CA ILE A 58 5.77 5.98 8.82
C ILE A 58 5.81 5.07 10.05
N CYS A 59 4.67 4.47 10.42
CA CYS A 59 4.55 3.74 11.68
C CYS A 59 4.29 2.24 11.53
N GLY A 60 4.14 1.74 10.30
CA GLY A 60 3.89 0.33 9.98
C GLY A 60 2.53 -0.20 10.40
N ARG A 61 1.64 0.65 10.95
CA ARG A 61 0.30 0.23 11.36
C ARG A 61 -0.48 -0.25 10.14
N SER A 62 -0.93 -1.51 10.21
CA SER A 62 -1.89 -2.10 9.28
C SER A 62 -3.23 -1.40 9.41
N ILE A 63 -3.87 -1.21 8.27
CA ILE A 63 -5.20 -0.66 8.19
C ILE A 63 -6.05 -1.83 7.72
N CYS A 64 -7.18 -1.98 8.40
CA CYS A 64 -8.20 -3.00 8.19
C CYS A 64 -7.77 -4.48 8.31
N GLY A 65 -7.57 -4.91 9.55
CA GLY A 65 -7.99 -6.25 9.98
C GLY A 65 -9.29 -6.16 10.79
N LYS A 66 -10.27 -7.05 10.48
CA LYS A 66 -11.56 -7.44 11.14
C LYS A 66 -12.46 -6.40 11.85
N ASN A 67 -11.97 -5.22 12.20
CA ASN A 67 -12.63 -4.21 13.02
C ASN A 67 -12.90 -2.97 12.16
N GLU A 68 -14.17 -2.62 12.00
CA GLU A 68 -14.61 -1.47 11.22
C GLU A 68 -14.11 -0.13 11.75
N GLU A 69 -13.72 -0.06 13.02
CA GLU A 69 -13.14 1.14 13.64
C GLU A 69 -11.78 1.53 13.04
N ASN A 70 -11.02 0.55 12.51
CA ASN A 70 -9.72 0.80 11.87
C ASN A 70 -9.85 1.32 10.42
N LYS A 71 -11.07 1.38 9.85
CA LYS A 71 -11.29 1.87 8.47
C LYS A 71 -11.18 3.40 8.35
N LYS A 72 -10.98 4.14 9.44
CA LYS A 72 -10.91 5.61 9.46
C LYS A 72 -9.50 6.07 9.79
N GLY A 73 -8.76 6.56 8.80
CA GLY A 73 -7.49 7.25 9.11
C GLY A 73 -6.42 7.20 8.03
N LEU A 74 -6.51 6.33 7.03
CA LEU A 74 -5.54 6.35 5.93
C LEU A 74 -5.77 7.51 4.99
N ILE A 75 -4.68 8.19 4.71
CA ILE A 75 -4.55 9.16 3.64
C ILE A 75 -3.68 8.50 2.57
N ARG A 76 -4.20 8.42 1.35
CA ARG A 76 -3.39 8.10 0.17
C ARG A 76 -2.52 9.30 -0.16
N TYR A 77 -1.22 9.10 -0.16
CA TYR A 77 -0.22 10.13 -0.47
C TYR A 77 0.46 9.80 -1.80
N GLN A 78 0.35 10.69 -2.78
CA GLN A 78 0.99 10.51 -4.08
C GLN A 78 2.47 10.90 -3.99
N ALA A 79 3.36 9.91 -3.97
CA ALA A 79 4.80 10.13 -3.93
C ALA A 79 5.35 10.57 -5.29
N ASP A 80 4.94 9.92 -6.36
CA ASP A 80 5.29 10.28 -7.74
C ASP A 80 4.14 9.93 -8.71
N GLU A 81 4.32 10.13 -10.01
CA GLU A 81 3.31 9.83 -11.05
C GLU A 81 2.79 8.38 -11.02
N ASN A 82 3.58 7.43 -10.52
CA ASN A 82 3.29 6.00 -10.57
C ASN A 82 3.20 5.35 -9.18
N ARG A 83 3.44 6.09 -8.10
CA ARG A 83 3.49 5.54 -6.73
C ARG A 83 2.60 6.29 -5.75
N SER A 84 1.75 5.51 -5.10
CA SER A 84 0.99 5.96 -3.93
C SER A 84 1.52 5.26 -2.68
N LEU A 85 1.66 6.03 -1.61
CA LEU A 85 1.94 5.55 -0.26
C LEU A 85 0.69 5.70 0.60
N PHE A 86 0.61 4.89 1.65
CA PHE A 86 -0.43 5.02 2.66
C PHE A 86 0.17 5.59 3.93
N VAL A 87 -0.50 6.57 4.52
CA VAL A 87 -0.09 7.20 5.77
C VAL A 87 -1.28 7.42 6.66
N GLU A 88 -1.12 7.05 7.93
CA GLU A 88 -2.08 7.36 8.98
C GLU A 88 -2.25 8.87 9.15
N ALA A 89 -3.46 9.32 9.45
CA ALA A 89 -3.80 10.74 9.61
C ALA A 89 -2.90 11.42 10.64
N ASN A 90 -2.53 10.72 11.72
CA ASN A 90 -1.62 11.24 12.75
C ASN A 90 -0.15 11.31 12.29
N CYS A 91 0.21 10.56 11.25
CA CYS A 91 1.57 10.51 10.70
C CYS A 91 1.80 11.47 9.52
N ILE A 92 0.74 12.04 8.93
CA ILE A 92 0.85 12.90 7.73
C ILE A 92 1.76 14.11 7.95
N ASN A 93 1.70 14.74 9.12
CA ASN A 93 2.53 15.92 9.43
C ASN A 93 4.01 15.55 9.52
N LEU A 94 4.32 14.35 10.01
CA LEU A 94 5.69 13.86 10.05
C LEU A 94 6.18 13.51 8.64
N LEU A 95 5.34 12.86 7.83
CA LEU A 95 5.63 12.59 6.42
C LEU A 95 5.98 13.87 5.64
N LYS A 96 5.18 14.93 5.77
CA LYS A 96 5.46 16.22 5.11
C LYS A 96 6.77 16.85 5.57
N LYS A 97 7.11 16.76 6.86
CA LYS A 97 8.39 17.28 7.38
C LYS A 97 9.58 16.52 6.82
N LEU A 98 9.48 15.20 6.72
CA LEU A 98 10.51 14.35 6.13
C LEU A 98 10.66 14.63 4.63
N GLU A 99 9.56 14.82 3.91
CA GLU A 99 9.59 15.25 2.50
C GLU A 99 10.31 16.59 2.32
N ILE A 100 10.02 17.59 3.16
CA ILE A 100 10.69 18.91 3.09
C ILE A 100 12.19 18.78 3.35
N ALA A 101 12.58 17.95 4.32
CA ALA A 101 13.97 17.82 4.75
C ALA A 101 14.82 16.99 3.78
N TYR A 102 14.26 15.91 3.23
CA TYR A 102 15.01 14.88 2.48
C TYR A 102 14.55 14.71 1.04
N GLY A 103 13.50 15.41 0.62
CA GLY A 103 12.83 15.22 -0.67
C GLY A 103 11.86 14.03 -0.65
N LYS A 104 11.02 13.95 -1.68
CA LYS A 104 10.08 12.83 -1.90
C LYS A 104 10.78 11.48 -2.06
N GLU A 105 12.02 11.51 -2.55
CA GLU A 105 12.92 10.37 -2.74
C GLU A 105 13.15 9.58 -1.43
N PHE A 106 13.00 10.24 -0.27
CA PHE A 106 13.25 9.62 1.04
C PHE A 106 12.36 8.40 1.33
N PHE A 107 11.15 8.40 0.80
CA PHE A 107 10.20 7.29 0.97
C PHE A 107 10.38 6.19 -0.09
N ILE A 108 11.38 6.34 -0.96
CA ILE A 108 11.82 5.34 -1.92
C ILE A 108 12.91 4.52 -1.23
N GLN A 109 12.53 3.58 -0.36
CA GLN A 109 13.42 2.54 0.19
C GLN A 109 12.97 1.15 -0.22
#